data_AF-A0AA35UD68-F1
#
_entry.id   AF-A0AA35UD68-F1
#
_cell.length_a   1.000
_cell.length_b   1.000
_cell.length_c   1.000
_cell.angle_alpha   90.00
_cell.angle_beta   90.00
_cell.angle_gamma   90.00
#
_symmetry.space_group_name_H-M   'P 1'
#
loop_
_entity.id
_entity.type
_entity.pdbx_description
1 polymer ?
#
loop_
_entity_poly.entity_id
_entity_poly.type
_entity_poly.pdbx_seq_one_letter_code
_entity_poly.pdbx_strand_id
1 'polypeptide(L)'
;MSRVTVFFFGVVLSIILGLFYWHSYQSNIGTSDACLCTELLAKESFLQNKNKIKAVEDCVKLFKNFEEAHLKCMETVPFEHPEIKIDSIKTT
;
A
#
# COMPACT_ATOMS: atom_id res chain seq x y z
N MET A 1 12.00 -29.62 -32.77
CA MET A 1 11.59 -28.31 -32.21
C MET A 1 12.43 -27.24 -32.90
N SER A 2 11.82 -26.40 -33.74
CA SER A 2 12.56 -25.50 -34.65
C SER A 2 13.20 -24.34 -33.89
N ARG A 3 14.37 -23.85 -34.34
CA ARG A 3 15.03 -22.67 -33.74
C ARG A 3 14.08 -21.49 -33.54
N VAL A 4 13.15 -21.31 -34.47
CA VAL A 4 12.10 -20.28 -34.43
C VAL A 4 11.21 -20.39 -33.19
N THR A 5 10.79 -21.60 -32.79
CA THR A 5 9.92 -21.77 -31.61
C THR A 5 10.64 -21.38 -30.32
N VAL A 6 11.96 -21.63 -30.23
CA VAL A 6 12.77 -21.27 -29.04
C VAL A 6 12.87 -19.75 -28.86
N PHE A 7 13.05 -18.99 -29.96
CA PHE A 7 13.07 -17.53 -29.90
C PHE A 7 11.73 -16.93 -29.45
N PHE A 8 10.61 -17.46 -29.95
CA PHE A 8 9.28 -16.99 -29.52
C PHE A 8 9.03 -17.24 -28.02
N PHE A 9 9.40 -18.41 -27.49
CA PHE A 9 9.28 -18.68 -26.06
C PHE A 9 10.15 -17.74 -25.20
N GLY A 10 11.36 -17.41 -25.64
CA GLY A 10 12.24 -16.49 -24.91
C GLY A 10 11.68 -15.05 -24.84
N VAL A 11 11.08 -14.57 -25.93
CA VAL A 11 10.44 -13.24 -25.97
C VAL A 11 9.21 -13.22 -25.07
N VAL A 12 8.35 -14.24 -25.16
CA VAL A 12 7.14 -14.34 -24.31
C VAL A 12 7.51 -14.42 -22.83
N LEU A 13 8.52 -15.20 -22.45
CA LEU A 13 8.99 -15.30 -21.06
C LEU A 13 9.50 -13.94 -20.54
N SER A 14 10.23 -13.20 -21.37
CA SER A 14 10.74 -11.87 -21.00
C SER A 14 9.62 -10.85 -20.77
N ILE A 15 8.55 -10.89 -21.58
CA ILE A 15 7.38 -10.02 -21.40
C ILE A 15 6.64 -10.37 -20.10
N ILE A 16 6.45 -11.66 -19.81
CA ILE A 16 5.79 -12.13 -18.58
C ILE A 16 6.58 -11.69 -17.33
N LEU A 17 7.90 -11.85 -17.35
CA LEU A 17 8.77 -11.41 -16.25
C LEU A 17 8.73 -9.89 -16.06
N GLY A 18 8.71 -9.12 -17.16
CA GLY A 18 8.58 -7.66 -17.11
C GLY A 18 7.26 -7.21 -16.48
N LEU A 19 6.14 -7.84 -16.84
CA LEU A 19 4.83 -7.56 -16.24
C LEU A 19 4.77 -7.93 -14.75
N PHE A 20 5.36 -9.07 -14.38
CA PHE A 20 5.40 -9.52 -12.98
C PHE A 20 6.23 -8.57 -12.11
N TYR A 21 7.39 -8.13 -12.61
CA TYR A 21 8.24 -7.17 -11.91
C TYR A 21 7.55 -5.81 -11.73
N TRP A 22 6.84 -5.32 -12.77
CA TRP A 22 6.06 -4.09 -12.69
C TRP A 22 4.95 -4.18 -11.62
N HIS A 23 4.23 -5.31 -11.58
CA HIS A 23 3.18 -5.54 -10.59
C HIS A 23 3.73 -5.58 -9.16
N SER A 24 4.88 -6.23 -8.95
CA SER A 24 5.51 -6.31 -7.63
C SER A 24 6.09 -4.97 -7.16
N TYR A 25 6.49 -4.09 -8.08
CA TYR A 25 6.98 -2.75 -7.72
C TYR A 25 5.83 -1.86 -7.25
N GLN A 26 4.67 -1.94 -7.90
CA GLN A 26 3.46 -1.19 -7.52
C GLN A 26 2.99 -1.53 -6.10
N SER A 27 3.17 -2.77 -5.63
CA SER A 27 2.73 -3.20 -4.31
C SER A 27 3.60 -2.69 -3.15
N ASN A 28 4.90 -2.45 -3.38
CA ASN A 28 5.83 -2.06 -2.31
C ASN A 28 5.85 -0.55 -2.00
N ILE A 29 5.40 0.30 -2.92
CA ILE A 29 5.28 1.75 -2.67
C ILE A 29 4.08 2.04 -1.74
N GLY A 30 3.08 1.15 -1.69
CA GLY A 30 1.81 1.42 -1.03
C GLY A 30 1.75 1.17 0.48
N THR A 31 2.83 0.83 1.18
CA THR A 31 2.77 0.43 2.61
C THR A 31 3.18 1.55 3.56
N SER A 32 4.32 2.20 3.33
CA SER A 32 4.77 3.36 4.12
C SER A 32 3.88 4.59 3.90
N ASP A 33 3.34 4.74 2.69
CA ASP A 33 2.49 5.87 2.32
C ASP A 33 1.02 5.65 2.72
N ALA A 34 0.62 4.44 3.15
CA ALA A 34 -0.76 4.10 3.51
C ALA A 34 -1.27 4.93 4.71
N CYS A 35 -0.45 5.10 5.75
CA CYS A 35 -0.83 5.89 6.92
C CYS A 35 -0.96 7.38 6.60
N LEU A 36 -0.04 7.92 5.80
CA LEU A 36 -0.10 9.31 5.34
C LEU A 36 -1.33 9.54 4.44
N CYS A 37 -1.63 8.58 3.55
CA CYS A 37 -2.83 8.60 2.73
C CYS A 37 -4.11 8.49 3.56
N THR A 38 -4.10 7.74 4.66
CA THR A 38 -5.23 7.67 5.59
C THR A 38 -5.51 9.05 6.19
N GLU A 39 -4.48 9.77 6.64
CA GLU A 39 -4.62 11.11 7.19
C GLU A 39 -5.08 12.15 6.14
N LEU A 40 -4.53 12.06 4.92
CA LEU A 40 -4.91 12.93 3.81
C LEU A 40 -6.36 12.70 3.36
N LEU A 41 -6.80 11.43 3.31
CA LEU A 41 -8.16 11.06 2.92
C LEU A 41 -9.18 11.31 4.04
N ALA A 42 -8.75 11.40 5.31
CA ALA A 42 -9.62 11.73 6.44
C ALA A 42 -10.13 13.18 6.41
N LYS A 43 -9.40 14.10 5.78
CA LYS A 43 -9.77 15.52 5.73
C LYS A 43 -10.51 15.85 4.44
N GLU A 44 -11.80 16.19 4.57
CA GLU A 44 -12.64 16.61 3.44
C GLU A 44 -12.07 17.81 2.68
N SER A 45 -11.41 18.75 3.35
CA SER A 45 -10.79 19.93 2.73
C SER A 45 -9.71 19.57 1.71
N PHE A 46 -9.01 18.45 1.91
CA PHE A 46 -8.01 17.93 0.97
C PHE A 46 -8.66 17.24 -0.21
N LEU A 47 -9.75 16.51 0.00
CA LEU A 47 -10.53 15.88 -1.07
C LEU A 47 -11.17 16.93 -2.00
N GLN A 48 -11.66 18.04 -1.45
CA GLN A 48 -12.21 19.15 -2.24
C GLN A 48 -11.15 19.86 -3.10
N ASN A 49 -9.88 19.80 -2.71
CA ASN A 49 -8.74 20.38 -3.44
C ASN A 49 -7.79 19.31 -3.99
N LYS A 50 -8.29 18.09 -4.25
CA LYS A 50 -7.46 16.94 -4.65
C LYS A 50 -6.51 17.21 -5.83
N ASN A 51 -6.89 18.08 -6.76
CA ASN A 51 -6.08 18.44 -7.94
C ASN A 51 -4.97 19.47 -7.64
N LYS A 52 -4.98 20.10 -6.45
CA LYS A 52 -3.96 21.08 -6.03
C LYS A 52 -2.85 20.45 -5.19
N ILE A 53 -3.10 19.28 -4.60
CA ILE A 53 -2.15 18.59 -3.74
C ILE A 53 -1.83 17.25 -4.36
N LYS A 54 -0.65 17.16 -4.99
CA LYS A 54 -0.20 15.94 -5.69
C LYS A 54 -0.25 14.69 -4.80
N ALA A 55 0.11 14.82 -3.52
CA ALA A 55 0.02 13.71 -2.57
C ALA A 55 -1.42 13.18 -2.40
N VAL A 56 -2.43 14.05 -2.41
CA VAL A 56 -3.85 13.63 -2.32
C VAL A 56 -4.27 12.92 -3.60
N GLU A 57 -3.87 13.45 -4.76
CA GLU A 57 -4.11 12.82 -6.06
C GLU A 57 -3.50 11.41 -6.13
N ASP A 58 -2.25 11.27 -5.70
CA ASP A 58 -1.53 10.01 -5.67
C ASP A 58 -2.19 9.04 -4.67
N CYS A 59 -2.62 9.51 -3.50
CA CYS A 59 -3.35 8.69 -2.53
C CYS A 59 -4.70 8.18 -3.05
N VAL A 60 -5.46 8.99 -3.80
CA VAL A 60 -6.73 8.56 -4.42
C VAL A 60 -6.50 7.57 -5.56
N LYS A 61 -5.34 7.60 -6.22
CA LYS A 61 -4.95 6.60 -7.23
C LYS A 61 -4.47 5.30 -6.60
N LEU A 62 -3.78 5.39 -5.46
CA LEU A 62 -3.21 4.26 -4.74
C LEU A 62 -4.25 3.51 -3.89
N PHE A 63 -5.25 4.22 -3.36
CA PHE A 63 -6.28 3.68 -2.48
C PHE A 63 -7.66 4.13 -2.93
N LYS A 64 -8.59 3.18 -3.05
CA LYS A 64 -9.96 3.43 -3.52
C LYS A 64 -10.75 4.29 -2.54
N ASN A 65 -10.48 4.16 -1.25
CA ASN A 65 -11.13 4.91 -0.19
C ASN A 65 -10.26 4.95 1.08
N PHE A 66 -10.70 5.73 2.06
CA PHE A 66 -10.07 5.84 3.38
C PHE A 66 -9.88 4.47 4.06
N GLU A 67 -10.87 3.60 3.96
CA GLU A 67 -10.88 2.29 4.63
C GLU A 67 -9.77 1.36 4.11
N GLU A 68 -9.54 1.35 2.79
CA GLU A 68 -8.45 0.59 2.18
C GLU A 68 -7.06 1.11 2.60
N ALA A 69 -6.90 2.44 2.65
CA ALA A 69 -5.67 3.06 3.14
C ALA A 69 -5.44 2.76 4.63
N HIS A 70 -6.51 2.79 5.44
CA HIS A 70 -6.45 2.54 6.86
C HIS A 70 -6.06 1.09 7.18
N LEU A 71 -6.65 0.11 6.48
CA LEU A 71 -6.31 -1.30 6.65
C LEU A 71 -4.83 -1.55 6.35
N LYS A 72 -4.32 -1.05 5.22
CA LYS A 72 -2.88 -1.18 4.89
C LYS A 72 -1.97 -0.46 5.88
N CYS A 73 -2.41 0.66 6.44
CA CYS A 73 -1.66 1.35 7.49
C CYS A 73 -1.57 0.47 8.76
N MET A 74 -2.66 -0.18 9.15
CA MET A 74 -2.67 -1.05 10.33
C MET A 74 -1.83 -2.32 10.15
N GLU A 75 -1.70 -2.83 8.94
CA GLU A 75 -0.80 -3.95 8.64
C GLU A 75 0.68 -3.59 8.80
N THR A 76 1.04 -2.31 8.69
CA THR A 76 2.44 -1.85 8.68
C THR A 76 2.89 -1.26 10.01
N VAL A 77 1.94 -0.81 10.85
CA VAL A 77 2.23 -0.33 12.19
C VAL A 77 2.38 -1.55 13.12
N PRO A 78 3.57 -1.79 13.71
CA PRO A 78 3.72 -2.83 14.72
C PRO A 78 2.86 -2.45 15.92
N PHE A 79 1.76 -3.18 16.12
CA PHE A 79 0.92 -3.03 17.30
C PHE A 79 1.62 -3.69 18.48
N GLU A 80 2.46 -2.94 19.19
CA GLU A 80 2.91 -3.37 20.52
C GLU A 80 1.64 -3.56 21.36
N HIS A 81 1.33 -4.82 21.68
CA HIS A 81 0.26 -5.09 22.63
C HIS A 81 0.64 -4.38 23.92
N PRO A 82 -0.18 -3.44 24.41
CA PRO A 82 0.12 -2.78 25.67
C PRO A 82 0.26 -3.89 26.71
N GLU A 83 1.46 -4.04 27.27
CA GLU A 83 1.66 -4.93 28.40
C GLU A 83 0.64 -4.49 29.44
N ILE A 84 -0.35 -5.35 29.71
CA ILE A 84 -1.33 -5.10 30.76
C ILE A 84 -0.52 -5.17 32.05
N LYS A 85 0.03 -4.04 32.48
CA LYS A 85 0.50 -3.87 33.84
C LYS A 85 -0.76 -3.89 34.67
N ILE A 86 -1.06 -5.07 35.21
CA ILE A 86 -2.01 -5.24 36.30
C ILE A 86 -1.37 -4.46 37.45
N ASP A 87 -1.61 -3.15 37.50
CA ASP A 87 -1.35 -2.39 38.70
C ASP A 87 -2.19 -3.07 39.76
N SER A 88 -1.48 -3.75 40.65
CA SER A 88 -2.07 -4.44 41.79
C SER A 88 -2.88 -3.38 42.52
N ILE A 89 -4.20 -3.41 42.31
CA ILE A 89 -5.14 -2.65 43.10
C ILE A 89 -4.83 -3.07 44.52
N LYS A 90 -4.12 -2.20 45.23
CA LYS A 90 -3.79 -2.33 46.64
C LYS A 90 -5.12 -2.14 47.37
N THR A 91 -5.89 -3.21 47.44
CA THR A 91 -7.06 -3.29 48.32
C THR A 91 -6.52 -3.19 49.74
N THR A 92 -6.71 -2.02 50.34
CA THR A 92 -6.47 -1.79 51.76
C THR A 92 -7.53 -2.51 52.58
#